data_AF-A0A671S5G4-F1
#
_entry.id   AF-A0A671S5G4-F1
#
_cell.length_a   1.000
_cell.length_b   1.000
_cell.length_c   1.000
_cell.angle_alpha   90.00
_cell.angle_beta   90.00
_cell.angle_gamma   90.00
#
_symmetry.space_group_name_H-M   'P 1'
#
loop_
_entity.id
_entity.type
_entity.pdbx_description
1 polymer ?
#
loop_
_entity_poly.entity_id
_entity_poly.type
_entity_poly.pdbx_seq_one_letter_code
_entity_poly.pdbx_strand_id
1 'polypeptide(L)'
;MGDRSERGSVKHRRRTTIAGDAAGAQAKRGGAETLSGQVKEKEQRHETPANKHKNHSDAGDDAFSCHKLQESLLSSNSGYSNYRGILNWCVVMLVLSNARLVLENLIKYGILVDPIQIISLFLKDPYSWPALCLIIVSNGFIMAALYIERKLSVGSISEGTGSFLHGINLAALLFVPAGTVLSLTSITPVGGVLALSVFTILFLKLYSYRDVNKWCREIKHAKARTLSRSHSCPSVHKANGTTGYTHVSYPANLTHRDIYYFIFVPTLCYELNFPRSPRIRKRFLLRRLLEMVFLMQLMLGLIQQWMVPTIQNSMKPFQDMDFTRIVERLLKLAVPNHFIWLIFFYWYFHSSMNFVAELMLFGDREFYRDWWNSETIPYFWSNWNIPVHKWCLRHFYKPMLVKGVNKFATQLAVFFLSAFFHEYLVSVPLKMFRLWAFLGMMAQIPLAYFVGRFLRGNYGNAAVWMSLIIGQPIAVLMYVHDYYVLHYGSAAEGVAA
;
A
#
# COMPACT_ATOMS: atom_id res chain seq x y z
N MET A 1 -0.19 3.09 -75.75
CA MET A 1 -1.08 3.89 -74.89
C MET A 1 -0.59 3.65 -73.46
N GLY A 2 0.38 4.41 -72.91
CA GLY A 2 0.41 5.86 -72.64
C GLY A 2 -0.30 6.09 -71.29
N ASP A 3 0.27 6.58 -70.19
CA ASP A 3 1.44 7.44 -69.89
C ASP A 3 2.00 7.07 -68.48
N ARG A 4 3.32 7.00 -68.24
CA ARG A 4 4.29 8.07 -67.86
C ARG A 4 4.02 8.76 -66.51
N SER A 5 4.91 8.54 -65.52
CA SER A 5 5.84 9.55 -64.94
C SER A 5 5.31 10.08 -63.58
N GLU A 6 6.03 10.39 -62.51
CA GLU A 6 7.47 10.54 -62.23
C GLU A 6 7.73 10.62 -60.71
N ARG A 7 9.02 10.56 -60.37
CA ARG A 7 9.64 10.73 -59.05
C ARG A 7 9.48 12.15 -58.47
N GLY A 8 9.45 12.23 -57.14
CA GLY A 8 10.55 12.88 -56.42
C GLY A 8 10.33 14.25 -55.75
N SER A 9 10.80 14.30 -54.50
CA SER A 9 11.60 15.36 -53.88
C SER A 9 10.91 16.48 -53.09
N VAL A 10 11.18 16.39 -51.79
CA VAL A 10 11.10 17.41 -50.75
C VAL A 10 12.11 18.52 -51.03
N LYS A 11 11.67 19.79 -50.96
CA LYS A 11 12.58 20.93 -50.82
C LYS A 11 12.17 21.88 -49.69
N HIS A 12 13.14 22.09 -48.81
CA HIS A 12 13.30 23.20 -47.89
C HIS A 12 12.91 24.56 -48.48
N ARG A 13 12.32 25.42 -47.65
CA ARG A 13 12.56 26.87 -47.74
C ARG A 13 12.73 27.50 -46.36
N ARG A 14 13.89 28.12 -46.21
CA ARG A 14 14.43 28.90 -45.09
C ARG A 14 14.02 30.37 -45.29
N ARG A 15 13.64 31.10 -44.24
CA ARG A 15 13.58 32.58 -44.20
C ARG A 15 13.73 33.04 -42.74
N THR A 16 14.98 33.26 -42.31
CA THR A 16 15.63 34.55 -42.02
C THR A 16 15.02 35.34 -40.86
N THR A 17 15.83 35.35 -39.79
CA THR A 17 16.01 36.27 -38.66
C THR A 17 15.73 37.76 -38.92
N ILE A 18 15.14 38.41 -37.90
CA ILE A 18 15.48 39.77 -37.48
C ILE A 18 15.65 39.72 -35.95
N ALA A 19 16.80 40.19 -35.48
CA ALA A 19 17.10 40.52 -34.09
C ALA A 19 17.09 42.05 -33.95
N GLY A 20 16.75 42.54 -32.75
CA GLY A 20 16.86 43.95 -32.37
C GLY A 20 16.66 44.09 -30.87
N ASP A 21 17.76 44.46 -30.21
CA ASP A 21 17.97 44.64 -28.77
C ASP A 21 17.10 45.72 -28.11
N ALA A 22 16.89 45.62 -26.80
CA ALA A 22 17.54 46.50 -25.80
C ALA A 22 16.74 46.62 -24.49
N ALA A 23 17.50 46.63 -23.41
CA ALA A 23 17.14 46.74 -22.01
C ALA A 23 16.58 48.13 -21.60
N GLY A 24 15.95 48.21 -20.42
CA GLY A 24 15.93 49.47 -19.66
C GLY A 24 14.79 49.70 -18.67
N ALA A 25 14.97 49.22 -17.44
CA ALA A 25 14.71 49.90 -16.16
C ALA A 25 13.37 50.63 -15.81
N GLN A 26 12.79 50.16 -14.70
CA GLN A 26 12.25 50.90 -13.53
C GLN A 26 11.30 52.11 -13.71
N ALA A 27 10.09 52.01 -13.14
CA ALA A 27 9.69 52.73 -11.91
C ALA A 27 8.23 52.41 -11.45
N LYS A 28 8.09 52.16 -10.14
CA LYS A 28 7.01 52.48 -9.16
C LYS A 28 5.69 53.07 -9.72
N ARG A 29 4.47 52.71 -9.25
CA ARG A 29 3.96 52.80 -7.85
C ARG A 29 2.47 52.36 -7.77
N GLY A 30 2.02 51.83 -6.63
CA GLY A 30 0.60 51.72 -6.17
C GLY A 30 -0.20 50.56 -6.79
N GLY A 31 -0.84 49.62 -6.09
CA GLY A 31 -1.45 49.64 -4.76
C GLY A 31 -2.97 49.51 -4.90
N ALA A 32 -3.51 48.28 -4.92
CA ALA A 32 -4.89 47.96 -4.52
C ALA A 32 -5.11 46.42 -4.58
N GLU A 33 -5.54 45.87 -3.45
CA GLU A 33 -6.04 44.51 -3.29
C GLU A 33 -7.39 44.34 -4.01
N THR A 34 -7.66 43.18 -4.65
CA THR A 34 -8.92 42.42 -4.46
C THR A 34 -8.94 41.08 -5.21
N LEU A 35 -9.18 40.01 -4.44
CA LEU A 35 -10.05 38.85 -4.69
C LEU A 35 -10.01 38.07 -6.03
N SER A 36 -9.33 36.92 -5.98
CA SER A 36 -9.77 35.57 -6.40
C SER A 36 -10.93 35.46 -7.42
N GLY A 37 -10.59 35.24 -8.70
CA GLY A 37 -11.51 34.72 -9.72
C GLY A 37 -11.13 33.30 -10.15
N GLN A 38 -11.97 32.31 -9.85
CA GLN A 38 -11.93 30.97 -10.43
C GLN A 38 -12.47 31.02 -11.86
N VAL A 39 -11.65 30.61 -12.83
CA VAL A 39 -12.06 30.38 -14.22
C VAL A 39 -12.60 28.95 -14.33
N LYS A 40 -13.87 28.78 -14.69
CA LYS A 40 -14.44 27.51 -15.17
C LYS A 40 -14.53 27.57 -16.69
N GLU A 41 -13.77 26.69 -17.36
CA GLU A 41 -13.98 26.34 -18.77
C GLU A 41 -15.37 25.73 -18.96
N LYS A 42 -16.08 26.17 -20.00
CA LYS A 42 -17.35 25.61 -20.45
C LYS A 42 -17.10 24.90 -21.78
N GLU A 43 -17.11 23.57 -21.74
CA GLU A 43 -17.06 22.70 -22.91
C GLU A 43 -18.45 22.71 -23.59
N GLN A 44 -18.52 23.15 -24.86
CA GLN A 44 -19.74 23.13 -25.67
C GLN A 44 -19.99 21.72 -26.20
N ARG A 45 -21.17 21.15 -25.93
CA ARG A 45 -21.72 20.01 -26.68
C ARG A 45 -22.89 20.45 -27.54
N HIS A 46 -22.82 20.05 -28.81
CA HIS A 46 -23.81 20.19 -29.87
C HIS A 46 -25.15 19.52 -29.51
N GLU A 47 -26.26 20.22 -29.78
CA GLU A 47 -27.57 19.60 -29.98
C GLU A 47 -28.16 19.98 -31.35
N THR A 48 -28.76 18.99 -31.99
CA THR A 48 -29.32 18.95 -33.35
C THR A 48 -30.77 19.49 -33.37
N PRO A 49 -31.26 20.14 -34.45
CA PRO A 49 -32.49 20.91 -34.40
C PRO A 49 -33.71 20.09 -34.90
N ALA A 50 -34.66 19.78 -34.03
CA ALA A 50 -35.96 19.26 -34.45
C ALA A 50 -37.06 19.45 -33.40
N ASN A 51 -37.61 20.67 -33.31
CA ASN A 51 -39.06 20.92 -33.20
C ASN A 51 -39.31 22.43 -32.98
N LYS A 52 -39.46 23.16 -34.09
CA LYS A 52 -40.15 24.45 -34.09
C LYS A 52 -41.63 24.18 -34.35
N HIS A 53 -42.45 24.32 -33.31
CA HIS A 53 -43.75 25.00 -33.33
C HIS A 53 -44.54 24.63 -32.05
N LYS A 54 -44.52 25.54 -31.06
CA LYS A 54 -45.69 25.93 -30.25
C LYS A 54 -45.33 27.08 -29.30
N ASN A 55 -46.15 28.13 -29.38
CA ASN A 55 -46.42 29.23 -28.45
C ASN A 55 -45.27 30.16 -28.02
N HIS A 56 -45.34 31.38 -28.55
CA HIS A 56 -44.48 32.52 -28.27
C HIS A 56 -45.01 33.38 -27.09
N SER A 57 -45.63 32.77 -26.07
CA SER A 57 -46.24 33.47 -24.93
C SER A 57 -45.67 33.13 -23.55
N ASP A 58 -44.75 32.16 -23.41
CA ASP A 58 -44.15 31.78 -22.10
C ASP A 58 -42.71 32.28 -21.91
N ALA A 59 -42.14 32.98 -22.89
CA ALA A 59 -40.74 33.42 -22.84
C ALA A 59 -40.44 34.54 -21.81
N GLY A 60 -41.46 35.05 -21.12
CA GLY A 60 -41.34 36.10 -20.11
C GLY A 60 -41.24 35.62 -18.66
N ASP A 61 -41.84 34.46 -18.34
CA ASP A 61 -41.95 33.99 -16.95
C ASP A 61 -40.78 33.07 -16.53
N ASP A 62 -40.13 32.39 -17.47
CA ASP A 62 -38.95 31.55 -17.17
C ASP A 62 -37.66 32.37 -16.95
N ALA A 63 -37.63 33.65 -17.33
CA ALA A 63 -36.44 34.50 -17.21
C ALA A 63 -36.07 34.87 -15.76
N PHE A 64 -37.01 34.72 -14.82
CA PHE A 64 -36.82 35.02 -13.39
C PHE A 64 -36.94 33.79 -12.48
N SER A 65 -37.05 32.57 -13.04
CA SER A 65 -37.20 31.36 -12.22
C SER A 65 -35.92 31.07 -11.41
N CYS A 66 -36.02 31.16 -10.09
CA CYS A 66 -34.95 30.83 -9.15
C CYS A 66 -34.85 29.32 -8.88
N HIS A 67 -35.80 28.53 -9.37
CA HIS A 67 -35.88 27.10 -9.18
C HIS A 67 -35.40 26.39 -10.44
N LYS A 68 -34.45 25.47 -10.25
CA LYS A 68 -33.89 24.64 -11.31
C LYS A 68 -34.21 23.19 -11.01
N LEU A 69 -34.53 22.41 -12.05
CA LEU A 69 -34.58 20.96 -11.94
C LEU A 69 -33.18 20.46 -11.56
N GLN A 70 -33.02 20.12 -10.28
CA GLN A 70 -31.78 19.64 -9.71
C GLN A 70 -32.12 18.57 -8.69
N GLU A 71 -31.27 17.56 -8.61
CA GLU A 71 -31.42 16.53 -7.60
C GLU A 71 -30.76 16.95 -6.29
N SER A 72 -31.20 16.37 -5.18
CA SER A 72 -30.56 16.57 -3.89
C SER A 72 -29.11 16.08 -3.92
N LEU A 73 -28.20 16.77 -3.22
CA LEU A 73 -26.76 16.46 -3.21
C LEU A 73 -26.42 15.04 -2.74
N LEU A 74 -27.27 14.42 -1.94
CA LEU A 74 -27.07 13.07 -1.42
C LEU A 74 -27.84 12.01 -2.23
N SER A 75 -28.59 12.41 -3.25
CA SER A 75 -29.23 11.47 -4.16
C SER A 75 -28.17 10.74 -4.99
N SER A 76 -28.38 9.43 -5.21
CA SER A 76 -27.47 8.57 -5.97
C SER A 76 -27.16 9.08 -7.39
N ASN A 77 -28.10 9.80 -8.00
CA ASN A 77 -28.00 10.33 -9.36
C ASN A 77 -27.33 11.72 -9.43
N SER A 78 -27.08 12.37 -8.29
CA SER A 78 -26.55 13.75 -8.23
C SER A 78 -25.09 13.87 -8.67
N GLY A 79 -24.34 12.76 -8.68
CA GLY A 79 -22.92 12.72 -9.03
C GLY A 79 -21.99 13.44 -8.03
N TYR A 80 -22.50 13.88 -6.88
CA TYR A 80 -21.69 14.56 -5.87
C TYR A 80 -20.73 13.60 -5.17
N SER A 81 -19.44 13.95 -5.10
CA SER A 81 -18.38 13.07 -4.56
C SER A 81 -17.48 13.73 -3.52
N ASN A 82 -17.69 15.02 -3.20
CA ASN A 82 -16.80 15.77 -2.31
C ASN A 82 -17.24 15.70 -0.83
N TYR A 83 -16.87 14.62 -0.15
CA TYR A 83 -17.21 14.40 1.27
C TYR A 83 -16.12 14.83 2.26
N ARG A 84 -15.20 15.72 1.86
CA ARG A 84 -14.06 16.12 2.71
C ARG A 84 -14.49 16.75 4.04
N GLY A 85 -15.62 17.45 4.06
CA GLY A 85 -16.19 18.01 5.29
C GLY A 85 -16.58 16.94 6.30
N ILE A 86 -17.17 15.82 5.84
CA ILE A 86 -17.54 14.68 6.69
C ILE A 86 -16.29 14.05 7.30
N LEU A 87 -15.22 13.87 6.50
CA LEU A 87 -13.95 13.36 7.03
C LEU A 87 -13.37 14.26 8.12
N ASN A 88 -13.37 15.57 7.92
CA ASN A 88 -12.92 16.53 8.93
C ASN A 88 -13.78 16.44 10.20
N TRP A 89 -15.10 16.33 10.06
CA TRP A 89 -16.01 16.15 11.19
C TRP A 89 -15.73 14.86 11.96
N CYS A 90 -15.52 13.73 11.28
CA CYS A 90 -15.12 12.48 11.92
C CYS A 90 -13.83 12.62 12.73
N VAL A 91 -12.82 13.32 12.18
CA VAL A 91 -11.56 13.58 12.90
C VAL A 91 -11.81 14.43 14.15
N VAL A 92 -12.61 15.50 14.04
CA VAL A 92 -12.95 16.36 15.18
C VAL A 92 -13.69 15.58 16.27
N MET A 93 -14.71 14.80 15.92
CA MET A 93 -15.45 13.98 16.87
C MET A 93 -14.57 12.94 17.53
N LEU A 94 -13.66 12.31 16.78
CA LEU A 94 -12.74 11.31 17.31
C LEU A 94 -11.76 11.91 18.32
N VAL A 95 -11.24 13.10 18.02
CA VAL A 95 -10.37 13.84 18.94
C VAL A 95 -11.15 14.27 20.18
N LEU A 96 -12.33 14.89 20.04
CA LEU A 96 -13.09 15.38 21.20
C LEU A 96 -13.55 14.25 22.14
N SER A 97 -13.97 13.11 21.59
CA SER A 97 -14.42 11.97 22.40
C SER A 97 -13.29 11.26 23.15
N ASN A 98 -12.06 11.24 22.58
CA ASN A 98 -10.95 10.45 23.14
C ASN A 98 -9.81 11.31 23.72
N ALA A 99 -9.78 12.61 23.48
CA ALA A 99 -8.71 13.49 23.97
C ALA A 99 -8.60 13.44 25.49
N ARG A 100 -9.74 13.38 26.20
CA ARG A 100 -9.76 13.22 27.65
C ARG A 100 -9.06 11.93 28.08
N LEU A 101 -9.41 10.79 27.47
CA LEU A 101 -8.83 9.49 27.81
C LEU A 101 -7.32 9.45 27.53
N VAL A 102 -6.89 9.98 26.38
CA VAL A 102 -5.46 10.05 26.02
C VAL A 102 -4.71 10.95 27.01
N LEU A 103 -5.28 12.09 27.38
CA LEU A 103 -4.67 13.01 28.32
C LEU A 103 -4.61 12.43 29.74
N GLU A 104 -5.68 11.79 30.21
CA GLU A 104 -5.71 11.09 31.49
C GLU A 104 -4.67 9.96 31.52
N ASN A 105 -4.55 9.17 30.45
CA ASN A 105 -3.49 8.18 30.35
C ASN A 105 -2.11 8.86 30.38
N LEU A 106 -1.86 9.88 29.57
CA LEU A 106 -0.57 10.57 29.55
C LEU A 106 -0.22 11.18 30.92
N ILE A 107 -1.20 11.69 31.68
CA ILE A 107 -1.00 12.26 33.02
C ILE A 107 -0.78 11.16 34.06
N LYS A 108 -1.63 10.12 34.08
CA LYS A 108 -1.63 9.06 35.10
C LYS A 108 -0.42 8.13 34.97
N TYR A 109 -0.05 7.85 33.73
CA TYR A 109 0.89 6.82 33.36
C TYR A 109 2.20 7.41 32.82
N GLY A 110 2.24 8.71 32.50
CA GLY A 110 3.39 9.35 31.89
C GLY A 110 3.72 8.73 30.52
N ILE A 111 4.94 8.97 30.05
CA ILE A 111 5.55 8.12 29.02
C ILE A 111 6.13 6.91 29.76
N LEU A 112 5.36 5.83 29.91
CA LEU A 112 5.83 4.57 30.55
C LEU A 112 7.00 3.89 29.82
N VAL A 113 7.27 4.30 28.59
CA VAL A 113 8.30 3.71 27.77
C VAL A 113 9.57 4.51 28.01
N ASP A 114 10.43 4.04 28.90
CA ASP A 114 11.82 4.52 28.96
C ASP A 114 12.62 3.83 27.82
N PRO A 115 12.93 4.54 26.72
CA PRO A 115 13.61 3.93 25.58
C PRO A 115 15.03 3.50 25.94
N ILE A 116 15.67 4.19 26.88
CA ILE A 116 17.05 3.93 27.30
C ILE A 116 17.07 2.65 28.15
N GLN A 117 16.09 2.49 29.05
CA GLN A 117 15.96 1.28 29.85
C GLN A 117 15.66 0.04 28.99
N ILE A 118 14.83 0.17 27.94
CA ILE A 118 14.54 -0.93 27.01
C ILE A 118 15.80 -1.37 26.25
N ILE A 119 16.59 -0.40 25.77
CA ILE A 119 17.87 -0.70 25.09
C ILE A 119 18.85 -1.35 26.08
N SER A 120 18.93 -0.84 27.32
CA SER A 120 19.79 -1.42 28.36
C SER A 120 19.36 -2.83 28.75
N LEU A 121 18.06 -3.11 28.84
CA LEU A 121 17.52 -4.43 29.16
C LEU A 121 17.79 -5.42 28.01
N PHE A 122 17.63 -4.97 26.77
CA PHE A 122 17.95 -5.77 25.58
C PHE A 122 19.44 -6.10 25.50
N LEU A 123 20.34 -5.14 25.79
CA LEU A 123 21.78 -5.38 25.79
C LEU A 123 22.23 -6.29 26.96
N LYS A 124 21.50 -6.29 28.07
CA LYS A 124 21.79 -7.12 29.24
C LYS A 124 21.42 -8.59 29.01
N ASP A 125 20.29 -8.85 28.35
CA ASP A 125 19.89 -10.21 27.96
C ASP A 125 19.19 -10.22 26.60
N PRO A 126 19.94 -10.34 25.49
CA PRO A 126 19.36 -10.35 24.14
C PRO A 126 18.53 -11.61 23.87
N TYR A 127 18.80 -12.72 24.55
CA TYR A 127 18.05 -13.97 24.36
C TYR A 127 16.64 -13.91 24.94
N SER A 128 16.41 -13.03 25.92
CA SER A 128 15.07 -12.76 26.45
C SER A 128 14.13 -12.07 25.44
N TRP A 129 14.67 -11.45 24.38
CA TRP A 129 13.90 -10.77 23.33
C TRP A 129 14.15 -11.40 21.94
N PRO A 130 13.71 -12.66 21.71
CA PRO A 130 14.01 -13.40 20.49
C PRO A 130 13.49 -12.72 19.22
N ALA A 131 12.38 -11.98 19.30
CA ALA A 131 11.82 -11.25 18.16
C ALA A 131 12.75 -10.13 17.64
N LEU A 132 13.37 -9.35 18.55
CA LEU A 132 14.35 -8.33 18.17
C LEU A 132 15.62 -8.96 17.60
N CYS A 133 16.09 -10.04 18.20
CA CYS A 133 17.22 -10.82 17.70
C CYS A 133 16.98 -11.33 16.27
N LEU A 134 15.79 -11.87 15.98
CA LEU A 134 15.41 -12.28 14.63
C LEU A 134 15.49 -11.12 13.64
N ILE A 135 14.99 -9.93 14.01
CA ILE A 135 15.05 -8.74 13.16
C ILE A 135 16.52 -8.33 12.89
N ILE A 136 17.40 -8.43 13.87
CA ILE A 136 18.84 -8.14 13.67
C ILE A 136 19.47 -9.18 12.73
N VAL A 137 19.17 -10.47 12.93
CA VAL A 137 19.64 -11.58 12.08
C VAL A 137 19.18 -11.42 10.62
N SER A 138 18.05 -10.72 10.38
CA SER A 138 17.56 -10.43 9.03
C SER A 138 18.61 -9.73 8.13
N ASN A 139 19.54 -8.96 8.73
CA ASN A 139 20.66 -8.32 8.01
C ASN A 139 21.56 -9.34 7.29
N GLY A 140 21.73 -10.55 7.84
CA GLY A 140 22.50 -11.61 7.22
C GLY A 140 21.94 -11.98 5.84
N PHE A 141 20.62 -12.08 5.71
CA PHE A 141 19.94 -12.41 4.45
C PHE A 141 20.01 -11.28 3.42
N ILE A 142 19.96 -10.02 3.89
CA ILE A 142 20.13 -8.82 3.04
C ILE A 142 21.54 -8.82 2.45
N MET A 143 22.54 -9.02 3.30
CA MET A 143 23.94 -9.05 2.89
C MET A 143 24.24 -10.24 1.97
N ALA A 144 23.68 -11.43 2.26
CA ALA A 144 23.78 -12.59 1.38
C ALA A 144 23.24 -12.29 -0.03
N ALA A 145 22.06 -11.66 -0.13
CA ALA A 145 21.50 -11.26 -1.42
C ALA A 145 22.40 -10.29 -2.19
N LEU A 146 22.98 -9.29 -1.51
CA LEU A 146 23.91 -8.34 -2.13
C LEU A 146 25.20 -9.03 -2.62
N TYR A 147 25.78 -9.92 -1.82
CA TYR A 147 27.02 -10.60 -2.20
C TYR A 147 26.81 -11.59 -3.36
N ILE A 148 25.68 -12.31 -3.40
CA ILE A 148 25.33 -13.16 -4.54
C ILE A 148 25.24 -12.30 -5.81
N GLU A 149 24.54 -11.15 -5.74
CA GLU A 149 24.41 -10.21 -6.87
C GLU A 149 25.74 -9.61 -7.32
N ARG A 150 26.64 -9.27 -6.38
CA ARG A 150 28.00 -8.82 -6.72
C ARG A 150 28.79 -9.89 -7.46
N LYS A 151 28.76 -11.13 -6.99
CA LYS A 151 29.47 -12.24 -7.65
C LYS A 151 28.90 -12.55 -9.03
N LEU A 152 27.58 -12.44 -9.20
CA LEU A 152 26.93 -12.54 -10.52
C LEU A 152 27.34 -11.40 -11.46
N SER A 153 27.45 -10.17 -10.94
CA SER A 153 27.82 -9.00 -11.75
C SER A 153 29.21 -9.07 -12.38
N VAL A 154 30.14 -9.73 -11.69
CA VAL A 154 31.53 -9.94 -12.14
C VAL A 154 31.68 -11.21 -12.99
N GLY A 155 30.64 -12.05 -13.06
CA GLY A 155 30.69 -13.33 -13.78
C GLY A 155 31.44 -14.44 -13.03
N SER A 156 31.67 -14.29 -11.72
CA SER A 156 32.32 -15.32 -10.89
C SER A 156 31.43 -16.55 -10.66
N ILE A 157 30.11 -16.40 -10.78
CA ILE A 157 29.12 -17.45 -10.59
C ILE A 157 28.19 -17.50 -11.81
N SER A 158 27.77 -18.70 -12.22
CA SER A 158 26.79 -18.89 -13.31
C SER A 158 25.39 -18.40 -12.92
N GLU A 159 24.58 -17.98 -13.89
CA GLU A 159 23.19 -17.54 -13.65
C GLU A 159 22.31 -18.64 -13.01
N GLY A 160 22.57 -19.91 -13.34
CA GLY A 160 21.90 -21.06 -12.74
C GLY A 160 22.22 -21.20 -11.26
N THR A 161 23.52 -21.22 -10.92
CA THR A 161 23.99 -21.28 -9.53
C THR A 161 23.52 -20.07 -8.72
N GLY A 162 23.59 -18.86 -9.29
CA GLY A 162 23.10 -17.65 -8.62
C GLY A 162 21.60 -17.68 -8.36
N SER A 163 20.80 -18.14 -9.33
CA SER A 163 19.36 -18.33 -9.15
C SER A 163 19.02 -19.35 -8.06
N PHE A 164 19.80 -20.44 -7.97
CA PHE A 164 19.67 -21.45 -6.92
C PHE A 164 20.01 -20.88 -5.53
N LEU A 165 21.13 -20.16 -5.39
CA LEU A 165 21.54 -19.51 -4.14
C LEU A 165 20.51 -18.46 -3.68
N HIS A 166 19.97 -17.65 -4.60
CA HIS A 166 18.87 -16.75 -4.27
C HIS A 166 17.62 -17.50 -3.82
N GLY A 167 17.30 -18.64 -4.45
CA GLY A 167 16.20 -19.51 -4.04
C GLY A 167 16.35 -20.00 -2.60
N ILE A 168 17.54 -20.47 -2.24
CA ILE A 168 17.86 -20.89 -0.86
C ILE A 168 17.71 -19.72 0.11
N ASN A 169 18.27 -18.55 -0.21
CA ASN A 169 18.18 -17.37 0.67
C ASN A 169 16.72 -16.93 0.89
N LEU A 170 15.91 -16.92 -0.17
CA LEU A 170 14.49 -16.58 -0.10
C LEU A 170 13.66 -17.63 0.65
N ALA A 171 13.95 -18.92 0.48
CA ALA A 171 13.31 -19.98 1.25
C ALA A 171 13.66 -19.86 2.75
N ALA A 172 14.94 -19.63 3.06
CA ALA A 172 15.40 -19.46 4.43
C ALA A 172 14.77 -18.24 5.11
N LEU A 173 14.52 -17.14 4.38
CA LEU A 173 13.77 -15.97 4.87
C LEU A 173 12.34 -16.29 5.33
N LEU A 174 11.72 -17.35 4.81
CA LEU A 174 10.37 -17.76 5.23
C LEU A 174 10.41 -18.84 6.32
N PHE A 175 11.26 -19.85 6.17
CA PHE A 175 11.26 -21.02 7.06
C PHE A 175 12.03 -20.81 8.37
N VAL A 176 13.16 -20.10 8.36
CA VAL A 176 13.97 -19.86 9.57
C VAL A 176 13.20 -19.07 10.63
N PRO A 177 12.60 -17.91 10.34
CA PRO A 177 11.87 -17.17 11.37
C PRO A 177 10.60 -17.91 11.80
N ALA A 178 9.91 -18.61 10.89
CA ALA A 178 8.74 -19.41 11.24
C ALA A 178 9.09 -20.57 12.19
N GLY A 179 10.14 -21.34 11.89
CA GLY A 179 10.64 -22.39 12.77
C GLY A 179 11.05 -21.84 14.12
N THR A 180 11.74 -20.69 14.16
CA THR A 180 12.14 -20.04 15.41
C THR A 180 10.94 -19.63 16.26
N VAL A 181 9.91 -19.01 15.66
CA VAL A 181 8.69 -18.59 16.36
C VAL A 181 7.91 -19.80 16.91
N LEU A 182 7.89 -20.91 16.17
CA LEU A 182 7.20 -22.12 16.61
C LEU A 182 7.95 -22.83 17.75
N SER A 183 9.27 -22.97 17.62
CA SER A 183 10.11 -23.69 18.56
C SER A 183 10.35 -22.93 19.87
N LEU A 184 10.49 -21.60 19.82
CA LEU A 184 10.72 -20.81 21.03
C LEU A 184 9.39 -20.54 21.75
N THR A 185 9.34 -20.86 23.03
CA THR A 185 8.19 -20.56 23.91
C THR A 185 8.26 -19.15 24.49
N SER A 186 9.45 -18.53 24.56
CA SER A 186 9.66 -17.19 25.10
C SER A 186 9.19 -16.06 24.18
N ILE A 187 8.90 -16.35 22.91
CA ILE A 187 8.43 -15.32 21.96
C ILE A 187 6.96 -15.00 22.20
N THR A 188 6.66 -13.71 22.39
CA THR A 188 5.27 -13.26 22.50
C THR A 188 4.59 -13.32 21.14
N PRO A 189 3.27 -13.56 21.06
CA PRO A 189 2.56 -13.59 19.78
C PRO A 189 2.69 -12.29 18.99
N VAL A 190 2.60 -11.13 19.68
CA VAL A 190 2.78 -9.82 19.05
C VAL A 190 4.20 -9.67 18.50
N GLY A 191 5.23 -10.08 19.26
CA GLY A 191 6.61 -10.10 18.79
C GLY A 191 6.81 -11.02 17.59
N GLY A 192 6.14 -12.18 17.58
CA GLY A 192 6.12 -13.13 16.47
C GLY A 192 5.50 -12.53 15.21
N VAL A 193 4.31 -11.91 15.31
CA VAL A 193 3.65 -11.22 14.18
C VAL A 193 4.56 -10.13 13.62
N LEU A 194 5.18 -9.31 14.48
CA LEU A 194 6.08 -8.24 14.05
C LEU A 194 7.31 -8.78 13.32
N ALA A 195 7.97 -9.80 13.88
CA ALA A 195 9.12 -10.44 13.26
C ALA A 195 8.75 -11.05 11.90
N LEU A 196 7.72 -11.90 11.83
CA LEU A 196 7.29 -12.53 10.58
C LEU A 196 6.83 -11.52 9.53
N SER A 197 6.21 -10.42 9.94
CA SER A 197 5.84 -9.32 9.03
C SER A 197 7.08 -8.68 8.42
N VAL A 198 8.12 -8.40 9.22
CA VAL A 198 9.40 -7.87 8.72
C VAL A 198 10.06 -8.85 7.75
N PHE A 199 10.13 -10.14 8.10
CA PHE A 199 10.70 -11.16 7.22
C PHE A 199 9.92 -11.34 5.92
N THR A 200 8.59 -11.26 5.97
CA THR A 200 7.72 -11.29 4.78
C THR A 200 7.98 -10.08 3.88
N ILE A 201 8.06 -8.87 4.44
CA ILE A 201 8.41 -7.66 3.69
C ILE A 201 9.80 -7.80 3.06
N LEU A 202 10.79 -8.30 3.81
CA LEU A 202 12.13 -8.54 3.30
C LEU A 202 12.15 -9.59 2.19
N PHE A 203 11.39 -10.67 2.30
CA PHE A 203 11.22 -11.66 1.25
C PHE A 203 10.73 -11.02 -0.04
N LEU A 204 9.64 -10.23 0.01
CA LEU A 204 9.08 -9.57 -1.17
C LEU A 204 10.08 -8.58 -1.78
N LYS A 205 10.78 -7.81 -0.94
CA LYS A 205 11.81 -6.86 -1.37
C LYS A 205 12.99 -7.55 -2.05
N LEU A 206 13.56 -8.58 -1.41
CA LEU A 206 14.72 -9.28 -1.95
C LEU A 206 14.38 -10.11 -3.20
N TYR A 207 13.15 -10.60 -3.31
CA TYR A 207 12.62 -11.17 -4.55
C TYR A 207 12.64 -10.13 -5.67
N SER A 208 12.10 -8.93 -5.42
CA SER A 208 12.10 -7.84 -6.39
C SER A 208 13.52 -7.38 -6.75
N TYR A 209 14.42 -7.29 -5.76
CA TYR A 209 15.82 -6.92 -5.95
C TYR A 209 16.54 -7.90 -6.89
N ARG A 210 16.35 -9.21 -6.69
CA ARG A 210 16.87 -10.25 -7.59
C ARG A 210 16.34 -10.08 -9.02
N ASP A 211 15.02 -9.97 -9.18
CA ASP A 211 14.38 -9.90 -10.50
C ASP A 211 14.85 -8.70 -11.31
N VAL A 212 14.91 -7.52 -10.69
CA VAL A 212 15.31 -6.29 -11.38
C VAL A 212 16.79 -6.30 -11.73
N ASN A 213 17.66 -6.76 -10.82
CA ASN A 213 19.09 -6.88 -11.14
C ASN A 213 19.34 -7.92 -12.24
N LYS A 214 18.62 -9.06 -12.22
CA LYS A 214 18.67 -10.04 -13.30
C LYS A 214 18.25 -9.43 -14.64
N TRP A 215 17.16 -8.68 -14.68
CA TRP A 215 16.73 -8.00 -15.91
C TRP A 215 17.77 -6.99 -16.41
N CYS A 216 18.37 -6.20 -15.51
CA CYS A 216 19.45 -5.28 -15.87
C CYS A 216 20.68 -6.00 -16.43
N ARG A 217 21.05 -7.17 -15.87
CA ARG A 217 22.12 -8.02 -16.40
C ARG A 217 21.79 -8.52 -17.80
N GLU A 218 20.60 -9.05 -18.01
CA GLU A 218 20.14 -9.56 -19.32
C GLU A 218 20.17 -8.47 -20.39
N ILE A 219 19.69 -7.26 -20.08
CA ILE A 219 19.77 -6.11 -20.99
C ILE A 219 21.23 -5.78 -21.32
N LYS A 220 22.12 -5.76 -20.32
CA LYS A 220 23.55 -5.46 -20.52
C LYS A 220 24.20 -6.51 -21.43
N HIS A 221 23.91 -7.80 -21.22
CA HIS A 221 24.42 -8.87 -22.07
C HIS A 221 23.85 -8.82 -23.49
N ALA A 222 22.56 -8.51 -23.65
CA ALA A 222 21.95 -8.32 -24.96
C ALA A 222 22.60 -7.15 -25.72
N LYS A 223 22.85 -6.02 -25.04
CA LYS A 223 23.54 -4.86 -25.62
C LYS A 223 25.00 -5.16 -25.99
N ALA A 224 25.69 -5.95 -25.19
CA ALA A 224 27.05 -6.40 -25.52
C ALA A 224 27.06 -7.28 -26.78
N ARG A 225 26.07 -8.20 -26.92
CA ARG A 225 25.92 -9.06 -28.10
C ARG A 225 25.54 -8.31 -29.37
N THR A 226 24.77 -7.23 -29.28
CA THR A 226 24.43 -6.39 -30.44
C THR A 226 25.59 -5.51 -30.87
N LEU A 227 26.37 -4.98 -29.92
CA LEU A 227 27.61 -4.24 -30.19
C LEU A 227 28.69 -5.14 -30.80
N SER A 228 28.84 -6.38 -30.33
CA SER A 228 29.78 -7.34 -30.94
C SER A 228 29.34 -7.81 -32.34
N ARG A 229 28.06 -7.64 -32.69
CA ARG A 229 27.53 -7.93 -34.04
C ARG A 229 27.56 -6.73 -34.99
N SER A 230 27.78 -5.53 -34.49
CA SER A 230 27.85 -4.29 -35.29
C SER A 230 29.29 -3.80 -35.39
N HIS A 231 30.05 -4.36 -36.34
CA HIS A 231 31.36 -3.84 -36.75
C HIS A 231 31.24 -2.57 -37.63
N SER A 232 30.51 -1.56 -37.17
CA SER A 232 30.55 -0.21 -37.75
C SER A 232 30.02 0.82 -36.76
N CYS A 233 30.94 1.62 -36.23
CA CYS A 233 30.66 2.73 -35.33
C CYS A 233 29.89 3.84 -36.05
N PRO A 234 29.04 4.59 -35.33
CA PRO A 234 29.39 6.00 -35.13
C PRO A 234 29.45 6.39 -33.66
N SER A 235 30.39 7.30 -33.38
CA SER A 235 30.61 8.01 -32.13
C SER A 235 29.31 8.58 -31.54
N VAL A 236 28.96 8.16 -30.32
CA VAL A 236 27.82 8.71 -29.58
C VAL A 236 28.24 10.04 -28.96
N HIS A 237 27.58 11.12 -29.38
CA HIS A 237 27.66 12.44 -28.76
C HIS A 237 27.37 12.35 -27.25
N LYS A 238 28.35 12.75 -26.42
CA LYS A 238 28.10 13.15 -25.03
C LYS A 238 27.29 14.43 -25.05
N ALA A 239 26.01 14.35 -24.70
CA ALA A 239 25.22 15.53 -24.37
C ALA A 239 25.70 16.08 -23.01
N ASN A 240 26.40 17.21 -23.05
CA ASN A 240 26.60 18.09 -21.91
C ASN A 240 25.28 18.82 -21.61
N GLY A 241 24.82 18.84 -20.36
CA GLY A 241 23.71 19.71 -19.96
C GLY A 241 22.94 19.29 -18.71
N THR A 242 23.42 19.74 -17.54
CA THR A 242 22.63 20.32 -16.42
C THR A 242 21.45 19.53 -15.80
N THR A 243 21.70 18.94 -14.62
CA THR A 243 21.01 19.15 -13.32
C THR A 243 21.04 17.88 -12.44
N GLY A 244 21.96 17.86 -11.47
CA GLY A 244 21.72 17.42 -10.08
C GLY A 244 21.23 16.01 -9.73
N TYR A 245 21.02 15.06 -10.65
CA TYR A 245 20.74 13.66 -10.29
C TYR A 245 21.72 12.72 -10.99
N THR A 246 22.65 12.14 -10.23
CA THR A 246 23.51 11.05 -10.71
C THR A 246 22.63 9.83 -11.00
N HIS A 247 22.27 9.64 -12.26
CA HIS A 247 21.49 8.49 -12.70
C HIS A 247 22.34 7.21 -12.53
N VAL A 248 21.97 6.36 -11.58
CA VAL A 248 22.71 5.13 -11.28
C VAL A 248 22.41 4.09 -12.36
N SER A 249 23.45 3.50 -12.93
CA SER A 249 23.37 2.42 -13.92
C SER A 249 24.02 1.14 -13.40
N TYR A 250 23.48 -0.02 -13.76
CA TYR A 250 24.06 -1.30 -13.41
C TYR A 250 25.49 -1.46 -13.97
N PRO A 251 26.49 -1.92 -13.18
CA PRO A 251 26.41 -2.52 -11.84
C PRO A 251 26.68 -1.55 -10.67
N ALA A 252 26.74 -0.23 -10.91
CA ALA A 252 27.08 0.75 -9.89
C ALA A 252 26.03 0.85 -8.75
N ASN A 253 24.85 0.26 -8.93
CA ASN A 253 23.81 0.18 -7.89
C ASN A 253 24.13 -0.84 -6.79
N LEU A 254 25.09 -1.76 -6.98
CA LEU A 254 25.40 -2.86 -6.04
C LEU A 254 26.22 -2.39 -4.82
N THR A 255 25.73 -1.37 -4.12
CA THR A 255 26.34 -0.77 -2.93
C THR A 255 25.52 -1.10 -1.68
N HIS A 256 26.17 -1.09 -0.50
CA HIS A 256 25.46 -1.26 0.77
C HIS A 256 24.44 -0.13 0.99
N ARG A 257 24.80 1.10 0.60
CA ARG A 257 23.91 2.26 0.74
C ARG A 257 22.61 2.10 -0.05
N ASP A 258 22.70 1.59 -1.29
CA ASP A 258 21.52 1.45 -2.16
C ASP A 258 20.57 0.35 -1.66
N ILE A 259 21.11 -0.84 -1.31
CA ILE A 259 20.27 -1.92 -0.81
C ILE A 259 19.59 -1.54 0.51
N TYR A 260 20.33 -0.97 1.47
CA TYR A 260 19.73 -0.54 2.74
C TYR A 260 18.73 0.60 2.55
N TYR A 261 19.00 1.52 1.63
CA TYR A 261 18.01 2.52 1.25
C TYR A 261 16.71 1.85 0.78
N PHE A 262 16.79 0.89 -0.14
CA PHE A 262 15.61 0.15 -0.62
C PHE A 262 14.91 -0.64 0.51
N ILE A 263 15.65 -1.27 1.41
CA ILE A 263 15.08 -2.02 2.54
C ILE A 263 14.23 -1.12 3.46
N PHE A 264 14.59 0.14 3.66
CA PHE A 264 13.82 1.05 4.52
C PHE A 264 12.72 1.84 3.80
N VAL A 265 12.82 2.04 2.47
CA VAL A 265 11.80 2.78 1.71
C VAL A 265 10.47 2.03 1.70
N PRO A 266 9.32 2.70 1.82
CA PRO A 266 8.01 2.05 1.92
C PRO A 266 7.47 1.61 0.54
N THR A 267 8.25 0.82 -0.20
CA THR A 267 7.87 0.15 -1.45
C THR A 267 8.43 -1.26 -1.47
N LEU A 268 7.78 -2.16 -2.20
CA LEU A 268 8.19 -3.56 -2.36
C LEU A 268 8.87 -3.82 -3.71
N CYS A 269 8.74 -2.89 -4.67
CA CYS A 269 9.35 -2.99 -5.99
C CYS A 269 10.69 -2.25 -5.99
N TYR A 270 11.78 -2.98 -6.22
CA TYR A 270 13.10 -2.38 -6.38
C TYR A 270 13.21 -1.66 -7.72
N GLU A 271 13.83 -0.49 -7.71
CA GLU A 271 14.20 0.27 -8.89
C GLU A 271 15.56 0.92 -8.66
N LEU A 272 16.34 1.10 -9.73
CA LEU A 272 17.69 1.67 -9.62
C LEU A 272 17.67 3.13 -9.15
N ASN A 273 16.65 3.88 -9.57
CA ASN A 273 16.55 5.31 -9.32
C ASN A 273 15.15 5.65 -8.81
N PHE A 274 15.01 5.67 -7.49
CA PHE A 274 13.74 6.06 -6.86
C PHE A 274 13.50 7.58 -6.94
N PRO A 275 12.25 8.03 -7.13
CA PRO A 275 11.91 9.44 -7.06
C PRO A 275 12.20 9.97 -5.65
N ARG A 276 12.84 11.14 -5.56
CA ARG A 276 13.25 11.75 -4.28
C ARG A 276 12.51 13.05 -3.99
N SER A 277 12.16 13.26 -2.73
CA SER A 277 11.71 14.56 -2.23
C SER A 277 12.93 15.48 -2.03
N PRO A 278 12.81 16.80 -2.30
CA PRO A 278 13.95 17.72 -2.21
C PRO A 278 14.41 18.00 -0.77
N ARG A 279 13.51 17.90 0.21
CA ARG A 279 13.80 18.17 1.63
C ARG A 279 12.82 17.46 2.57
N ILE A 280 13.24 17.28 3.82
CA ILE A 280 12.38 16.78 4.91
C ILE A 280 11.52 17.93 5.45
N ARG A 281 10.20 17.82 5.32
CA ARG A 281 9.19 18.75 5.84
C ARG A 281 8.89 18.42 7.31
N LYS A 282 9.61 19.07 8.23
CA LYS A 282 9.52 18.81 9.68
C LYS A 282 8.10 18.91 10.26
N ARG A 283 7.30 19.91 9.83
CA ARG A 283 5.89 20.06 10.25
C ARG A 283 5.02 18.88 9.82
N PHE A 284 5.24 18.38 8.61
CA PHE A 284 4.52 17.20 8.11
C PHE A 284 4.93 15.96 8.90
N LEU A 285 6.24 15.78 9.14
CA LEU A 285 6.78 14.67 9.92
C LEU A 285 6.23 14.65 11.36
N LEU A 286 6.25 15.79 12.06
CA LEU A 286 5.69 15.92 13.41
C LEU A 286 4.19 15.61 13.44
N ARG A 287 3.42 16.11 12.46
CA ARG A 287 2.00 15.81 12.34
C ARG A 287 1.74 14.31 12.18
N ARG A 288 2.50 13.63 11.30
CA ARG A 288 2.38 12.17 11.13
C ARG A 288 2.74 11.41 12.41
N LEU A 289 3.78 11.84 13.14
CA LEU A 289 4.17 11.24 14.41
C LEU A 289 3.08 11.35 15.47
N LEU A 290 2.48 12.54 15.64
CA LEU A 290 1.39 12.76 16.58
C LEU A 290 0.16 11.90 16.23
N GLU A 291 -0.18 11.81 14.95
CA GLU A 291 -1.26 10.94 14.47
C GLU A 291 -0.97 9.45 14.75
N MET A 292 0.27 9.00 14.55
CA MET A 292 0.67 7.62 14.86
C MET A 292 0.48 7.29 16.34
N VAL A 293 0.90 8.19 17.23
CA VAL A 293 0.77 8.00 18.68
C VAL A 293 -0.71 8.01 19.09
N PHE A 294 -1.48 9.00 18.62
CA PHE A 294 -2.91 9.12 18.93
C PHE A 294 -3.71 7.91 18.47
N LEU A 295 -3.52 7.48 17.21
CA LEU A 295 -4.28 6.36 16.64
C LEU A 295 -3.88 5.02 17.26
N MET A 296 -2.61 4.84 17.66
CA MET A 296 -2.18 3.66 18.41
C MET A 296 -2.87 3.60 19.78
N GLN A 297 -2.89 4.70 20.52
CA GLN A 297 -3.60 4.78 21.81
C GLN A 297 -5.10 4.54 21.66
N LEU A 298 -5.71 5.10 20.61
CA LEU A 298 -7.12 4.86 20.29
C LEU A 298 -7.41 3.38 19.99
N MET A 299 -6.59 2.70 19.18
CA MET A 299 -6.76 1.27 18.92
C MET A 299 -6.67 0.46 20.21
N LEU A 300 -5.67 0.74 21.06
CA LEU A 300 -5.53 0.06 22.35
C LEU A 300 -6.73 0.32 23.27
N GLY A 301 -7.23 1.56 23.32
CA GLY A 301 -8.44 1.91 24.06
C GLY A 301 -9.67 1.15 23.58
N LEU A 302 -9.91 1.08 22.27
CA LEU A 302 -11.03 0.33 21.68
C LEU A 302 -10.93 -1.17 21.99
N ILE A 303 -9.73 -1.74 21.91
CA ILE A 303 -9.50 -3.16 22.26
C ILE A 303 -9.85 -3.40 23.73
N GLN A 304 -9.29 -2.59 24.65
CA GLN A 304 -9.45 -2.80 26.09
C GLN A 304 -10.85 -2.49 26.61
N GLN A 305 -11.49 -1.44 26.13
CA GLN A 305 -12.77 -0.96 26.66
C GLN A 305 -13.98 -1.58 25.96
N TRP A 306 -13.87 -1.92 24.67
CA TRP A 306 -14.99 -2.44 23.90
C TRP A 306 -14.83 -3.93 23.59
N MET A 307 -13.69 -4.32 23.01
CA MET A 307 -13.51 -5.69 22.52
C MET A 307 -13.31 -6.71 23.67
N VAL A 308 -12.40 -6.44 24.60
CA VAL A 308 -12.06 -7.36 25.70
C VAL A 308 -13.27 -7.71 26.59
N PRO A 309 -14.08 -6.76 27.08
CA PRO A 309 -15.25 -7.10 27.89
C PRO A 309 -16.28 -7.93 27.12
N THR A 310 -16.46 -7.65 25.82
CA THR A 310 -17.36 -8.42 24.95
C THR A 310 -16.89 -9.87 24.79
N ILE A 311 -15.58 -10.10 24.73
CA ILE A 311 -14.98 -11.45 24.68
C ILE A 311 -15.11 -12.14 26.05
N GLN A 312 -14.75 -11.45 27.14
CA GLN A 312 -14.78 -12.00 28.50
C GLN A 312 -16.17 -12.39 28.97
N ASN A 313 -17.22 -11.67 28.56
CA ASN A 313 -18.60 -12.01 28.91
C ASN A 313 -19.07 -13.33 28.27
N SER A 314 -18.25 -14.01 27.47
CA SER A 314 -18.69 -15.17 26.68
C SER A 314 -17.60 -16.24 26.52
N MET A 315 -16.98 -16.67 27.62
CA MET A 315 -15.76 -17.52 27.73
C MET A 315 -15.74 -18.91 27.07
N LYS A 316 -16.64 -19.25 26.14
CA LYS A 316 -16.54 -20.50 25.37
C LYS A 316 -15.72 -20.29 24.09
N PRO A 317 -14.64 -21.07 23.85
CA PRO A 317 -13.92 -21.07 22.58
C PRO A 317 -14.87 -21.36 21.41
N PHE A 318 -14.62 -20.78 20.23
CA PHE A 318 -15.50 -20.97 19.07
C PHE A 318 -15.62 -22.44 18.62
N GLN A 319 -14.67 -23.30 18.99
CA GLN A 319 -14.69 -24.73 18.65
C GLN A 319 -15.85 -25.51 19.29
N ASP A 320 -16.27 -25.13 20.50
CA ASP A 320 -17.25 -25.88 21.28
C ASP A 320 -18.65 -25.22 21.27
N MET A 321 -18.88 -24.33 20.31
CA MET A 321 -20.05 -23.47 20.24
C MET A 321 -21.02 -23.86 19.14
N ASP A 322 -22.32 -23.80 19.46
CA ASP A 322 -23.39 -23.90 18.47
C ASP A 322 -23.27 -22.80 17.41
N PHE A 323 -23.48 -23.14 16.12
CA PHE A 323 -23.34 -22.23 14.99
C PHE A 323 -24.12 -20.91 15.16
N THR A 324 -25.36 -20.96 15.67
CA THR A 324 -26.19 -19.77 15.92
C THR A 324 -25.53 -18.81 16.92
N ARG A 325 -24.91 -19.35 17.97
CA ARG A 325 -24.21 -18.55 18.98
C ARG A 325 -22.91 -17.96 18.43
N ILE A 326 -22.22 -18.69 17.53
CA ILE A 326 -21.04 -18.16 16.81
C ILE A 326 -21.44 -16.93 15.99
N VAL A 327 -22.51 -17.04 15.19
CA VAL A 327 -22.98 -15.93 14.33
C VAL A 327 -23.39 -14.71 15.17
N GLU A 328 -24.16 -14.90 16.25
CA GLU A 328 -24.56 -13.80 17.15
C GLU A 328 -23.34 -13.06 17.73
N ARG A 329 -22.33 -13.81 18.19
CA ARG A 329 -21.10 -13.23 18.76
C ARG A 329 -20.24 -12.54 17.72
N LEU A 330 -20.10 -13.14 16.53
CA LEU A 330 -19.38 -12.54 15.42
C LEU A 330 -20.00 -11.20 15.03
N LEU A 331 -21.34 -11.10 15.01
CA LEU A 331 -22.02 -9.83 14.73
C LEU A 331 -21.76 -8.77 15.81
N LYS A 332 -21.75 -9.15 17.10
CA LYS A 332 -21.41 -8.22 18.21
C LYS A 332 -19.98 -7.69 18.10
N LEU A 333 -19.03 -8.52 17.68
CA LEU A 333 -17.62 -8.16 17.55
C LEU A 333 -17.25 -7.56 16.18
N ALA A 334 -18.08 -7.74 15.15
CA ALA A 334 -17.80 -7.30 13.79
C ALA A 334 -17.59 -5.78 13.70
N VAL A 335 -18.43 -5.01 14.39
CA VAL A 335 -18.37 -3.53 14.39
C VAL A 335 -17.08 -3.01 15.03
N PRO A 336 -16.74 -3.33 16.30
CA PRO A 336 -15.49 -2.87 16.90
C PRO A 336 -14.26 -3.37 16.13
N ASN A 337 -14.28 -4.62 15.65
CA ASN A 337 -13.22 -5.16 14.82
C ASN A 337 -13.02 -4.32 13.55
N HIS A 338 -14.10 -4.02 12.83
CA HIS A 338 -14.02 -3.21 11.61
C HIS A 338 -13.48 -1.80 11.88
N PHE A 339 -13.91 -1.13 12.96
CA PHE A 339 -13.35 0.16 13.35
C PHE A 339 -11.85 0.09 13.62
N ILE A 340 -11.38 -0.94 14.35
CA ILE A 340 -9.95 -1.15 14.60
C ILE A 340 -9.20 -1.35 13.27
N TRP A 341 -9.74 -2.11 12.32
CA TRP A 341 -9.14 -2.29 10.99
C TRP A 341 -9.06 -1.00 10.18
N LEU A 342 -10.08 -0.14 10.23
CA LEU A 342 -10.05 1.17 9.58
C LEU A 342 -8.99 2.10 10.19
N ILE A 343 -8.90 2.12 11.52
CA ILE A 343 -7.89 2.90 12.23
C ILE A 343 -6.50 2.35 11.93
N PHE A 344 -6.33 1.02 11.94
CA PHE A 344 -5.08 0.35 11.58
C PHE A 344 -4.66 0.70 10.15
N PHE A 345 -5.60 0.68 9.21
CA PHE A 345 -5.35 1.09 7.82
C PHE A 345 -4.76 2.50 7.76
N TYR A 346 -5.42 3.48 8.40
CA TYR A 346 -4.95 4.87 8.40
C TYR A 346 -3.64 5.04 9.18
N TRP A 347 -3.49 4.35 10.31
CA TRP A 347 -2.27 4.38 11.12
C TRP A 347 -1.06 3.83 10.34
N TYR A 348 -1.21 2.69 9.67
CA TYR A 348 -0.12 2.03 8.95
C TYR A 348 0.11 2.64 7.56
N PHE A 349 -0.86 2.53 6.65
CA PHE A 349 -0.69 2.89 5.23
C PHE A 349 -0.65 4.40 5.00
N HIS A 350 -1.35 5.18 5.81
CA HIS A 350 -1.29 6.63 5.70
C HIS A 350 -0.19 7.22 6.59
N SER A 351 -0.29 7.08 7.91
CA SER A 351 0.57 7.82 8.84
C SER A 351 2.00 7.26 8.88
N SER A 352 2.14 5.96 9.12
CA SER A 352 3.45 5.30 9.27
C SER A 352 4.24 5.27 7.97
N MET A 353 3.63 4.88 6.84
CA MET A 353 4.32 4.86 5.55
C MET A 353 4.71 6.27 5.07
N ASN A 354 3.87 7.30 5.28
CA ASN A 354 4.27 8.68 4.96
C ASN A 354 5.38 9.20 5.88
N PHE A 355 5.39 8.80 7.16
CA PHE A 355 6.46 9.13 8.08
C PHE A 355 7.80 8.56 7.59
N VAL A 356 7.83 7.26 7.27
CA VAL A 356 9.02 6.60 6.73
C VAL A 356 9.42 7.19 5.37
N ALA A 357 8.47 7.44 4.47
CA ALA A 357 8.75 8.06 3.18
C ALA A 357 9.38 9.45 3.32
N GLU A 358 8.88 10.28 4.24
CA GLU A 358 9.43 11.60 4.50
C GLU A 358 10.84 11.52 5.09
N LEU A 359 11.08 10.59 6.03
CA LEU A 359 12.39 10.36 6.64
C LEU A 359 13.43 9.90 5.60
N MET A 360 13.02 9.01 4.69
CA MET A 360 13.86 8.47 3.62
C MET A 360 13.94 9.39 2.37
N LEU A 361 13.27 10.54 2.38
CA LEU A 361 13.13 11.42 1.21
C LEU A 361 12.56 10.71 -0.03
N PHE A 362 11.64 9.76 0.17
CA PHE A 362 10.96 9.04 -0.89
C PHE A 362 9.82 9.88 -1.48
N GLY A 363 9.80 10.00 -2.81
CA GLY A 363 8.87 10.85 -3.55
C GLY A 363 7.55 10.16 -3.93
N ASP A 364 7.56 8.85 -4.19
CA ASP A 364 6.34 8.11 -4.49
C ASP A 364 5.58 7.79 -3.19
N ARG A 365 4.42 8.40 -3.01
CA ARG A 365 3.61 8.28 -1.79
C ARG A 365 2.22 7.70 -2.06
N GLU A 366 2.06 7.09 -3.22
CA GLU A 366 0.84 6.40 -3.62
C GLU A 366 0.80 5.01 -2.97
N PHE A 367 0.50 4.95 -1.67
CA PHE A 367 0.42 3.68 -0.93
C PHE A 367 -0.96 3.01 -1.02
N TYR A 368 -1.99 3.79 -1.32
CA TYR A 368 -3.37 3.35 -1.49
C TYR A 368 -4.12 4.34 -2.40
N ARG A 369 -5.25 3.90 -2.95
CA ARG A 369 -6.21 4.70 -3.75
C ARG A 369 -7.56 4.75 -3.04
N ASP A 370 -8.59 5.28 -3.68
CA ASP A 370 -9.95 5.46 -3.17
C ASP A 370 -10.75 4.15 -3.06
N TRP A 371 -10.18 3.17 -2.35
CA TRP A 371 -10.77 1.85 -2.15
C TRP A 371 -12.11 1.89 -1.39
N TRP A 372 -12.43 2.96 -0.67
CA TRP A 372 -13.74 3.14 -0.02
C TRP A 372 -14.88 3.35 -1.02
N ASN A 373 -14.58 3.83 -2.23
CA ASN A 373 -15.53 4.01 -3.33
C ASN A 373 -15.61 2.77 -4.26
N SER A 374 -15.02 1.64 -3.85
CA SER A 374 -14.99 0.44 -4.70
C SER A 374 -16.39 -0.10 -4.94
N GLU A 375 -16.81 -0.21 -6.21
CA GLU A 375 -18.07 -0.89 -6.58
C GLU A 375 -17.91 -2.41 -6.75
N THR A 376 -16.68 -2.88 -6.89
CA THR A 376 -16.36 -4.30 -7.11
C THR A 376 -15.23 -4.77 -6.20
N ILE A 377 -15.30 -6.03 -5.77
CA ILE A 377 -14.27 -6.66 -4.92
C ILE A 377 -12.87 -6.63 -5.58
N PRO A 378 -12.70 -6.91 -6.90
CA PRO A 378 -11.38 -6.81 -7.53
C PRO A 378 -10.80 -5.39 -7.50
N TYR A 379 -11.65 -4.35 -7.67
CA TYR A 379 -11.20 -2.97 -7.58
C TYR A 379 -10.73 -2.64 -6.16
N PHE A 380 -11.43 -3.09 -5.11
CA PHE A 380 -10.95 -2.95 -3.73
C PHE A 380 -9.55 -3.56 -3.55
N TRP A 381 -9.35 -4.82 -3.95
CA TRP A 381 -8.09 -5.54 -3.76
C TRP A 381 -6.92 -4.93 -4.55
N SER A 382 -7.18 -4.22 -5.64
CA SER A 382 -6.15 -3.48 -6.38
C SER A 382 -5.77 -2.13 -5.80
N ASN A 383 -6.61 -1.55 -4.91
CA ASN A 383 -6.50 -0.15 -4.50
C ASN A 383 -6.20 0.05 -3.02
N TRP A 384 -6.41 -0.95 -2.15
CA TRP A 384 -6.18 -0.81 -0.72
C TRP A 384 -4.69 -0.78 -0.34
N ASN A 385 -3.86 -1.65 -0.93
CA ASN A 385 -2.43 -1.79 -0.65
C ASN A 385 -1.65 -1.82 -1.96
N ILE A 386 -1.34 -0.64 -2.47
CA ILE A 386 -0.67 -0.44 -3.76
C ILE A 386 0.73 -1.05 -3.80
N PRO A 387 1.58 -0.99 -2.76
CA PRO A 387 2.89 -1.64 -2.77
C PRO A 387 2.81 -3.15 -3.07
N VAL A 388 1.91 -3.87 -2.36
CA VAL A 388 1.72 -5.31 -2.59
C VAL A 388 1.08 -5.57 -3.95
N HIS A 389 0.08 -4.76 -4.34
CA HIS A 389 -0.55 -4.90 -5.65
C HIS A 389 0.45 -4.71 -6.80
N LYS A 390 1.27 -3.65 -6.78
CA LYS A 390 2.32 -3.37 -7.78
C LYS A 390 3.35 -4.51 -7.80
N TRP A 391 3.73 -5.06 -6.65
CA TRP A 391 4.63 -6.21 -6.56
C TRP A 391 4.03 -7.46 -7.20
N CYS A 392 2.81 -7.84 -6.82
CA CYS A 392 2.10 -8.98 -7.39
C CYS A 392 1.95 -8.82 -8.90
N LEU A 393 1.61 -7.61 -9.37
CA LEU A 393 1.45 -7.35 -10.80
C LEU A 393 2.78 -7.52 -11.58
N ARG A 394 3.88 -6.95 -11.07
CA ARG A 394 5.18 -6.88 -11.76
C ARG A 394 5.96 -8.19 -11.68
N HIS A 395 6.01 -8.82 -10.51
CA HIS A 395 6.92 -9.93 -10.21
C HIS A 395 6.27 -11.31 -10.26
N PHE A 396 4.93 -11.36 -10.22
CA PHE A 396 4.20 -12.62 -10.19
C PHE A 396 3.24 -12.75 -11.38
N TYR A 397 2.27 -11.84 -11.50
CA TYR A 397 1.22 -11.87 -12.49
C TYR A 397 1.73 -11.73 -13.93
N LYS A 398 2.44 -10.64 -14.26
CA LYS A 398 2.97 -10.41 -15.62
C LYS A 398 3.92 -11.53 -16.07
N PRO A 399 4.91 -11.98 -15.26
CA PRO A 399 5.78 -13.08 -15.64
C PRO A 399 5.03 -14.40 -15.91
N MET A 400 3.98 -14.72 -15.15
CA MET A 400 3.15 -15.91 -15.40
C MET A 400 2.40 -15.82 -16.73
N LEU A 401 1.85 -14.64 -17.06
CA LEU A 401 1.19 -14.41 -18.35
C LEU A 401 2.16 -14.54 -19.52
N VAL A 402 3.38 -13.97 -19.39
CA VAL A 402 4.43 -14.08 -20.42
C VAL A 402 4.86 -15.54 -20.64
N LYS A 403 4.80 -16.38 -19.60
CA LYS A 403 5.04 -17.84 -19.69
C LYS A 403 3.87 -18.63 -20.30
N GLY A 404 2.77 -17.98 -20.66
CA GLY A 404 1.62 -18.61 -21.31
C GLY A 404 0.53 -19.13 -20.36
N VAL A 405 0.57 -18.81 -19.06
CA VAL A 405 -0.51 -19.18 -18.13
C VAL A 405 -1.75 -18.33 -18.41
N ASN A 406 -2.94 -18.94 -18.40
CA ASN A 406 -4.18 -18.21 -18.67
C ASN A 406 -4.50 -17.17 -17.56
N LYS A 407 -5.36 -16.19 -17.90
CA LYS A 407 -5.68 -15.06 -17.01
C LYS A 407 -6.32 -15.50 -15.69
N PHE A 408 -7.25 -16.45 -15.75
CA PHE A 408 -7.99 -16.92 -14.57
C PHE A 408 -7.10 -17.70 -13.60
N ALA A 409 -6.31 -18.65 -14.09
CA ALA A 409 -5.34 -19.40 -13.29
C ALA A 409 -4.28 -18.47 -12.68
N THR A 410 -3.86 -17.44 -13.40
CA THR A 410 -2.92 -16.44 -12.85
C THR A 410 -3.57 -15.62 -11.72
N GLN A 411 -4.84 -15.22 -11.87
CA GLN A 411 -5.58 -14.56 -10.79
C GLN A 411 -5.73 -15.48 -9.57
N LEU A 412 -6.13 -16.74 -9.78
CA LEU A 412 -6.25 -17.74 -8.72
C LEU A 412 -4.92 -17.95 -7.99
N ALA A 413 -3.80 -18.00 -8.72
CA ALA A 413 -2.47 -18.13 -8.14
C ALA A 413 -2.07 -16.91 -7.28
N VAL A 414 -2.42 -15.69 -7.69
CA VAL A 414 -2.20 -14.48 -6.88
C VAL A 414 -3.02 -14.53 -5.58
N PHE A 415 -4.29 -14.95 -5.65
CA PHE A 415 -5.12 -15.11 -4.45
C PHE A 415 -4.60 -16.20 -3.53
N PHE A 416 -4.14 -17.33 -4.08
CA PHE A 416 -3.53 -18.41 -3.31
C PHE A 416 -2.25 -17.95 -2.60
N LEU A 417 -1.36 -17.22 -3.30
CA LEU A 417 -0.16 -16.65 -2.70
C LEU A 417 -0.51 -15.68 -1.57
N SER A 418 -1.53 -14.84 -1.77
CA SER A 418 -2.03 -13.93 -0.73
C SER A 418 -2.59 -14.71 0.47
N ALA A 419 -3.40 -15.74 0.23
CA ALA A 419 -3.99 -16.59 1.26
C ALA A 419 -2.91 -17.29 2.10
N PHE A 420 -1.84 -17.78 1.46
CA PHE A 420 -0.67 -18.34 2.15
C PHE A 420 -0.05 -17.34 3.13
N PHE A 421 0.21 -16.09 2.71
CA PHE A 421 0.81 -15.09 3.60
C PHE A 421 -0.13 -14.64 4.73
N HIS A 422 -1.45 -14.56 4.47
CA HIS A 422 -2.42 -14.24 5.52
C HIS A 422 -2.47 -15.35 6.59
N GLU A 423 -2.52 -16.61 6.16
CA GLU A 423 -2.47 -17.74 7.09
C GLU A 423 -1.14 -17.77 7.82
N TYR A 424 -0.02 -17.61 7.12
CA TYR A 424 1.33 -17.60 7.71
C TYR A 424 1.49 -16.55 8.80
N LEU A 425 1.05 -15.31 8.56
CA LEU A 425 1.20 -14.20 9.50
C LEU A 425 0.28 -14.30 10.73
N VAL A 426 -0.83 -15.04 10.64
CA VAL A 426 -1.79 -15.20 11.74
C VAL A 426 -1.59 -16.52 12.48
N SER A 427 -1.47 -17.64 11.77
CA SER A 427 -1.37 -18.99 12.36
C SER A 427 -0.06 -19.23 13.10
N VAL A 428 1.09 -18.81 12.53
CA VAL A 428 2.42 -19.13 13.07
C VAL A 428 2.67 -18.43 14.42
N PRO A 429 2.42 -17.12 14.58
CA PRO A 429 2.62 -16.47 15.88
C PRO A 429 1.68 -16.95 16.97
N LEU A 430 0.45 -17.34 16.60
CA LEU A 430 -0.55 -17.86 17.53
C LEU A 430 -0.39 -19.37 17.77
N LYS A 431 0.45 -20.05 16.98
CA LYS A 431 0.64 -21.50 16.98
C LYS A 431 -0.65 -22.29 16.75
N MET A 432 -1.55 -21.75 15.91
CA MET A 432 -2.88 -22.30 15.62
C MET A 432 -3.07 -22.48 14.12
N PHE A 433 -3.16 -23.72 13.64
CA PHE A 433 -3.24 -24.04 12.20
C PHE A 433 -4.65 -24.49 11.80
N ARG A 434 -5.61 -23.56 11.79
CA ARG A 434 -7.03 -23.86 11.50
C ARG A 434 -7.45 -23.56 10.06
N LEU A 435 -6.62 -22.89 9.28
CA LEU A 435 -6.86 -22.51 7.88
C LEU A 435 -8.07 -21.58 7.65
N TRP A 436 -8.58 -20.90 8.68
CA TRP A 436 -9.72 -19.99 8.53
C TRP A 436 -9.35 -18.74 7.72
N ALA A 437 -8.16 -18.18 7.92
CA ALA A 437 -7.72 -17.00 7.17
C ALA A 437 -7.45 -17.35 5.70
N PHE A 438 -6.89 -18.55 5.46
CA PHE A 438 -6.74 -19.10 4.11
C PHE A 438 -8.08 -19.26 3.40
N LEU A 439 -9.05 -19.94 4.03
CA LEU A 439 -10.38 -20.17 3.46
C LEU A 439 -11.14 -18.86 3.25
N GLY A 440 -11.02 -17.91 4.18
CA GLY A 440 -11.60 -16.57 4.05
C GLY A 440 -11.11 -15.83 2.80
N MET A 441 -9.80 -15.89 2.51
CA MET A 441 -9.24 -15.30 1.28
C MET A 441 -9.72 -16.01 0.03
N MET A 442 -9.80 -17.35 0.04
CA MET A 442 -10.26 -18.12 -1.12
C MET A 442 -11.76 -17.90 -1.40
N ALA A 443 -12.57 -17.71 -0.36
CA ALA A 443 -13.99 -17.39 -0.46
C ALA A 443 -14.26 -16.00 -1.08
N GLN A 444 -13.27 -15.10 -1.11
CA GLN A 444 -13.41 -13.81 -1.80
C GLN A 444 -13.53 -13.95 -3.31
N ILE A 445 -13.03 -15.03 -3.92
CA ILE A 445 -13.10 -15.25 -5.37
C ILE A 445 -14.55 -15.48 -5.85
N PRO A 446 -15.31 -16.45 -5.31
CA PRO A 446 -16.72 -16.61 -5.68
C PRO A 446 -17.55 -15.39 -5.29
N LEU A 447 -17.24 -14.75 -4.15
CA LEU A 447 -17.89 -13.50 -3.76
C LEU A 447 -17.65 -12.37 -4.77
N ALA A 448 -16.43 -12.24 -5.28
CA ALA A 448 -16.09 -11.24 -6.31
C ALA A 448 -16.87 -11.48 -7.61
N TYR A 449 -17.04 -12.74 -8.01
CA TYR A 449 -17.85 -13.10 -9.17
C TYR A 449 -19.33 -12.76 -8.93
N PHE A 450 -19.86 -13.09 -7.76
CA PHE A 450 -21.25 -12.79 -7.38
C PHE A 450 -21.52 -11.27 -7.38
N VAL A 451 -20.72 -10.49 -6.64
CA VAL A 451 -20.89 -9.04 -6.56
C VAL A 451 -20.76 -8.40 -7.95
N GLY A 452 -19.76 -8.79 -8.74
CA GLY A 452 -19.56 -8.26 -10.08
C GLY A 452 -20.67 -8.63 -11.08
N ARG A 453 -21.36 -9.75 -10.86
CA ARG A 453 -22.45 -10.21 -11.74
C ARG A 453 -23.79 -9.57 -11.39
N PHE A 454 -24.10 -9.43 -10.11
CA PHE A 454 -25.45 -9.11 -9.62
C PHE A 454 -25.62 -7.70 -9.06
N LEU A 455 -24.55 -7.05 -8.57
CA LEU A 455 -24.61 -5.75 -7.92
C LEU A 455 -23.83 -4.69 -8.71
N ARG A 456 -24.35 -3.48 -8.80
CA ARG A 456 -23.74 -2.36 -9.56
C ARG A 456 -23.89 -1.03 -8.80
N GLY A 457 -22.99 -0.08 -9.05
CA GLY A 457 -23.05 1.24 -8.45
C GLY A 457 -23.00 1.19 -6.91
N ASN A 458 -23.84 2.00 -6.28
CA ASN A 458 -23.92 2.12 -4.82
C ASN A 458 -24.22 0.78 -4.11
N TYR A 459 -24.99 -0.13 -4.72
CA TYR A 459 -25.25 -1.46 -4.16
C TYR A 459 -24.02 -2.37 -4.23
N GLY A 460 -23.21 -2.24 -5.28
CA GLY A 460 -21.89 -2.90 -5.36
C GLY A 460 -20.96 -2.40 -4.26
N ASN A 461 -20.94 -1.08 -4.03
CA ASN A 461 -20.17 -0.49 -2.93
C ASN A 461 -20.62 -0.98 -1.56
N ALA A 462 -21.93 -1.02 -1.30
CA ALA A 462 -22.48 -1.58 -0.07
C ALA A 462 -22.06 -3.05 0.14
N ALA A 463 -22.04 -3.87 -0.91
CA ALA A 463 -21.59 -5.25 -0.81
C ALA A 463 -20.07 -5.37 -0.54
N VAL A 464 -19.25 -4.48 -1.09
CA VAL A 464 -17.83 -4.40 -0.72
C VAL A 464 -17.69 -4.09 0.77
N TRP A 465 -18.41 -3.08 1.28
CA TRP A 465 -18.39 -2.75 2.72
C TRP A 465 -18.85 -3.91 3.59
N MET A 466 -19.92 -4.60 3.21
CA MET A 466 -20.38 -5.79 3.93
C MET A 466 -19.29 -6.87 3.96
N SER A 467 -18.61 -7.14 2.82
CA SER A 467 -17.48 -8.08 2.76
C SER A 467 -16.33 -7.67 3.69
N LEU A 468 -16.04 -6.38 3.84
CA LEU A 468 -14.99 -5.89 4.74
C LEU A 468 -15.36 -5.98 6.22
N ILE A 469 -16.65 -5.98 6.55
CA ILE A 469 -17.13 -6.13 7.93
C ILE A 469 -17.18 -7.61 8.30
N ILE A 470 -17.75 -8.46 7.43
CA ILE A 470 -18.04 -9.87 7.77
C ILE A 470 -17.03 -10.88 7.21
N GLY A 471 -16.17 -10.47 6.28
CA GLY A 471 -15.28 -11.37 5.55
C GLY A 471 -13.95 -11.57 6.27
N GLN A 472 -12.86 -11.15 5.61
CA GLN A 472 -11.50 -11.50 6.04
C GLN A 472 -11.13 -11.02 7.45
N PRO A 473 -11.50 -9.81 7.88
CA PRO A 473 -11.21 -9.35 9.25
C PRO A 473 -11.82 -10.23 10.34
N ILE A 474 -12.96 -10.88 10.09
CA ILE A 474 -13.57 -11.81 11.04
C ILE A 474 -12.74 -13.09 11.16
N ALA A 475 -12.20 -13.61 10.06
CA ALA A 475 -11.35 -14.80 10.13
C ALA A 475 -10.15 -14.57 11.07
N VAL A 476 -9.52 -13.38 11.02
CA VAL A 476 -8.43 -13.01 11.95
C VAL A 476 -8.93 -12.86 13.38
N LEU A 477 -10.09 -12.23 13.59
CA LEU A 477 -10.71 -12.10 14.90
C LEU A 477 -10.95 -13.46 15.56
N MET A 478 -11.39 -14.48 14.80
CA MET A 478 -11.62 -15.82 15.33
C MET A 478 -10.34 -16.45 15.88
N TYR A 479 -9.18 -16.24 15.25
CA TYR A 479 -7.90 -16.71 15.79
C TYR A 479 -7.53 -15.99 17.08
N VAL A 480 -7.63 -14.65 17.10
CA VAL A 480 -7.25 -13.85 18.27
C VAL A 480 -8.18 -14.14 19.45
N HIS A 481 -9.48 -14.32 19.18
CA HIS A 481 -10.46 -14.73 20.17
C HIS A 481 -10.07 -16.05 20.82
N ASP A 482 -9.88 -17.10 20.02
CA ASP A 482 -9.60 -18.43 20.58
C ASP A 482 -8.22 -18.47 21.27
N TYR A 483 -7.23 -17.76 20.75
CA TYR A 483 -5.97 -17.58 21.46
C TYR A 483 -6.19 -16.95 22.85
N TYR A 484 -6.96 -15.87 22.91
CA TYR A 484 -7.25 -15.17 24.16
C TYR A 484 -8.02 -16.05 25.15
N VAL A 485 -9.07 -16.75 24.69
CA VAL A 485 -9.86 -17.63 25.56
C VAL A 485 -9.02 -18.81 26.07
N LEU A 486 -8.17 -19.42 25.24
CA LEU A 486 -7.33 -20.54 25.67
C LEU A 486 -6.26 -20.15 26.71
N HIS A 487 -5.69 -18.94 26.61
CA HIS A 487 -4.59 -18.53 27.50
C HIS A 487 -5.05 -17.75 28.73
N TYR A 488 -6.14 -17.00 28.62
CA TYR A 488 -6.66 -16.16 29.71
C TYR A 488 -7.98 -16.67 30.28
N GLY A 489 -8.63 -17.66 29.65
CA GLY A 489 -9.88 -18.22 30.15
C GLY A 489 -9.74 -19.22 31.28
N SER A 490 -8.70 -20.05 31.26
CA SER A 490 -8.42 -20.99 32.36
C SER A 490 -7.97 -20.31 33.65
N ALA A 491 -7.45 -19.07 33.59
CA ALA A 491 -7.07 -18.31 34.78
C ALA A 491 -8.28 -17.82 35.60
N ALA A 492 -9.46 -17.70 34.99
CA ALA A 492 -10.69 -17.30 35.68
C ALA A 492 -11.36 -18.48 36.42
N GLU A 493 -11.20 -19.71 35.95
CA GLU A 493 -11.74 -20.90 36.62
C GLU A 493 -10.93 -21.28 37.87
N GLY A 494 -9.63 -20.95 37.92
CA GLY A 494 -8.77 -21.22 39.09
C GLY A 494 -8.88 -20.24 40.26
N VAL A 495 -9.66 -19.17 40.13
CA VAL A 495 -9.94 -18.21 41.22
C VAL A 495 -11.35 -18.41 41.80
N ALA A 496 -12.17 -19.25 41.15
CA ALA A 496 -13.52 -19.59 41.56
C ALA A 496 -13.65 -21.00 42.19
N ALA A 497 -12.52 -21.68 42.41
CA ALA A 497 -12.40 -22.90 43.21
C ALA A 497 -11.51 -22.61 44.43
#